data_AF-A0A395D159-F1
#
_entry.id   AF-A0A395D159-F1
#
_cell.length_a   1.000
_cell.length_b   1.000
_cell.length_c   1.000
_cell.angle_alpha   90.00
_cell.angle_beta   90.00
_cell.angle_gamma   90.00
#
_symmetry.space_group_name_H-M   'P 1'
#
loop_
_entity.id
_entity.type
_entity.pdbx_description
1 polymer ?
#
loop_
_entity_poly.entity_id
_entity_poly.type
_entity_poly.pdbx_seq_one_letter_code
_entity_poly.pdbx_strand_id
1 'polypeptide(L)' 'MTHPFFSLHTHGFVRVAVAGPRSRVADPAFNVARTIETAREADRRGASLVLFPELGLSSYAIDDLLQQSALLQAVEAAL' A
#
# COMPACT_ATOMS: atom_id res chain seq x y z
N MET A 1 -22.57 12.84 13.13
CA MET A 1 -22.26 12.57 14.55
C MET A 1 -20.84 13.05 14.79
N THR A 2 -20.64 14.19 15.45
CA THR A 2 -19.32 14.83 15.64
C THR A 2 -18.87 14.88 17.10
N HIS A 3 -19.61 14.23 18.01
CA HIS A 3 -19.26 14.23 19.43
C HIS A 3 -18.03 13.33 19.70
N PRO A 4 -17.02 13.80 20.47
CA PRO A 4 -15.79 13.04 20.75
C PRO A 4 -16.04 11.63 21.29
N PHE A 5 -17.10 11.42 22.06
CA PHE A 5 -17.50 10.10 22.57
C PHE A 5 -17.59 9.00 21.50
N PHE A 6 -17.97 9.34 20.25
CA PHE A 6 -18.08 8.37 19.16
C PHE A 6 -16.80 8.21 18.32
N SER A 7 -15.74 8.95 18.66
CA SER A 7 -14.43 8.83 18.02
C SER A 7 -13.64 7.69 18.67
N LEU A 8 -13.20 6.72 17.88
CA LEU A 8 -12.34 5.64 18.38
C LEU A 8 -10.98 6.16 18.90
N HIS A 9 -10.46 7.23 18.28
CA HIS A 9 -9.15 7.80 18.61
C HIS A 9 -9.10 8.44 19.99
N THR A 10 -10.19 9.08 20.43
CA THR A 10 -10.24 9.72 21.76
C THR A 10 -10.27 8.71 22.91
N HIS A 11 -10.58 7.44 22.59
CA HIS A 11 -10.54 6.33 23.54
C HIS A 11 -9.25 5.51 23.44
N GLY A 12 -8.26 5.97 22.68
CA GLY A 12 -6.96 5.30 22.54
C GLY A 12 -6.94 4.13 21.57
N PHE A 13 -7.99 3.92 20.76
CA PHE A 13 -7.97 2.91 19.71
C PHE A 13 -7.32 3.42 18.43
N VAL A 14 -6.70 2.49 17.68
CA VAL A 14 -6.20 2.70 16.32
C VAL A 14 -6.87 1.72 15.38
N ARG A 15 -7.29 2.19 14.20
CA ARG A 15 -7.82 1.31 13.15
C ARG A 15 -6.72 0.98 12.17
N VAL A 16 -6.38 -0.30 12.04
CA VAL A 16 -5.36 -0.77 11.09
C VAL A 16 -6.03 -1.55 9.96
N ALA A 17 -5.58 -1.36 8.73
CA ALA A 17 -5.98 -2.12 7.57
C ALA A 17 -4.81 -2.99 7.06
N VAL A 18 -5.14 -4.17 6.55
CA VAL A 18 -4.20 -5.03 5.81
C VAL A 18 -4.75 -5.18 4.41
N ALA A 19 -3.96 -4.78 3.42
CA ALA A 19 -4.38 -4.65 2.03
C ALA A 19 -3.58 -5.59 1.14
N GLY A 20 -4.28 -6.36 0.29
CA GLY A 20 -3.69 -7.15 -0.79
C GLY A 20 -4.08 -6.56 -2.15
N PRO A 21 -3.43 -5.47 -2.61
CA PRO A 21 -3.70 -4.94 -3.93
C PRO A 21 -3.30 -5.96 -5.00
N ARG A 22 -3.99 -5.91 -6.15
CA ARG A 22 -3.52 -6.64 -7.34
C ARG A 22 -2.13 -6.14 -7.73
N SER A 23 -1.23 -7.06 -8.03
CA SER A 23 0.07 -6.77 -8.60
C SER A 23 0.23 -7.38 -10.00
N ARG A 24 1.17 -6.84 -10.75
CA ARG A 24 1.70 -7.36 -12.01
C ARG A 24 3.21 -7.52 -11.87
N VAL A 25 3.71 -8.66 -12.35
CA VAL A 25 5.13 -9.01 -12.32
C VAL A 25 5.94 -7.91 -13.00
N ALA A 26 6.87 -7.29 -12.27
CA ALA A 26 7.80 -6.29 -12.78
C ALA A 26 7.16 -5.09 -13.50
N ASP A 27 5.96 -4.68 -13.07
CA ASP A 27 5.27 -3.47 -13.55
C ASP A 27 5.05 -2.50 -12.37
N PRO A 28 6.09 -1.73 -11.97
CA PRO A 28 5.99 -0.85 -10.81
C PRO A 28 4.93 0.23 -10.93
N ALA A 29 4.72 0.79 -12.12
CA ALA A 29 3.71 1.83 -12.35
C ALA A 29 2.30 1.31 -12.06
N PHE A 30 1.96 0.11 -12.55
CA PHE A 30 0.67 -0.51 -12.21
C PHE A 30 0.56 -0.82 -10.71
N ASN A 31 1.62 -1.39 -10.12
CA ASN A 31 1.61 -1.80 -8.72
C ASN A 31 1.46 -0.62 -7.76
N VAL A 32 2.13 0.50 -8.02
CA VAL A 32 1.96 1.75 -7.26
C VAL A 32 0.53 2.27 -7.41
N ALA A 33 0.00 2.35 -8.63
CA ALA A 33 -1.36 2.83 -8.84
C ALA A 33 -2.40 2.01 -8.04
N ARG A 34 -2.27 0.68 -8.02
CA ARG A 34 -3.13 -0.22 -7.22
C ARG A 34 -2.93 -0.05 -5.71
N THR A 35 -1.69 0.18 -5.27
CA THR A 35 -1.36 0.44 -3.87
C THR A 35 -2.00 1.76 -3.40
N ILE A 36 -1.86 2.84 -4.17
CA ILE A 36 -2.46 4.15 -3.88
C ILE A 36 -3.99 4.07 -3.84
N GLU A 37 -4.62 3.40 -4.80
CA GLU A 37 -6.08 3.20 -4.81
C GLU A 37 -6.55 2.51 -3.53
N THR A 38 -5.82 1.48 -3.11
CA THR A 38 -6.15 0.70 -1.92
C THR A 38 -5.87 1.48 -0.63
N ALA A 39 -4.80 2.29 -0.60
CA ALA A 39 -4.53 3.21 0.51
C ALA A 39 -5.66 4.24 0.67
N ARG A 40 -6.14 4.83 -0.43
CA ARG A 40 -7.28 5.76 -0.43
C ARG A 40 -8.57 5.10 0.02
N GLU A 41 -8.79 3.82 -0.31
CA GLU A 41 -9.94 3.08 0.19
C GLU A 41 -9.86 2.84 1.69
N ALA A 42 -8.67 2.47 2.19
CA ALA A 42 -8.47 2.30 3.63
C ALA A 42 -8.68 3.62 4.40
N ASP A 43 -8.21 4.74 3.85
CA ASP A 43 -8.45 6.10 4.38
C ASP A 43 -9.95 6.43 4.45
N ARG A 44 -10.70 6.20 3.36
CA ARG A 44 -12.18 6.36 3.35
C ARG A 44 -12.89 5.50 4.40
N ARG A 45 -12.31 4.36 4.77
CA ARG A 45 -12.81 3.45 5.81
C ARG A 45 -12.29 3.79 7.21
N GLY A 46 -11.55 4.90 7.35
CA GLY A 46 -11.05 5.43 8.62
C GLY A 46 -9.85 4.67 9.18
N ALA A 47 -9.06 4.00 8.34
CA ALA A 47 -7.82 3.37 8.78
C ALA A 47 -6.74 4.43 9.07
N SER A 48 -6.03 4.26 10.18
CA SER A 48 -4.88 5.09 10.56
C SER A 48 -3.55 4.55 10.04
N LEU A 49 -3.51 3.25 9.73
CA LEU A 49 -2.33 2.56 9.18
C LEU A 49 -2.80 1.51 8.19
N VAL A 50 -2.06 1.35 7.09
CA VAL A 50 -2.31 0.31 6.09
C VAL A 50 -1.03 -0.48 5.88
N LEU A 51 -1.13 -1.81 5.97
CA LEU A 51 -0.05 -2.73 5.67
C LEU A 51 -0.23 -3.32 4.28
N PHE A 52 0.88 -3.47 3.56
CA PHE A 52 0.94 -4.04 2.21
C PHE A 52 1.91 -5.23 2.16
N PRO A 53 1.81 -6.10 1.14
CA PRO A 53 2.70 -7.25 1.00
C PRO A 53 4.16 -6.84 0.74
N GLU A 54 5.08 -7.70 1.11
CA GLU A 54 6.51 -7.55 0.84
C GLU A 54 6.79 -7.38 -0.66
N LEU A 55 7.66 -6.43 -1.00
CA LEU A 55 8.06 -6.13 -2.38
C LEU A 55 6.86 -5.93 -3.34
N GLY A 56 5.73 -5.42 -2.84
CA GLY A 56 4.51 -5.28 -3.65
C GLY A 56 4.67 -4.40 -4.90
N LEU A 57 5.63 -3.46 -4.90
CA LEU A 57 5.88 -2.57 -6.03
C LEU A 57 6.66 -3.24 -7.17
N SER A 58 7.71 -4.01 -6.86
CA SER A 58 8.46 -4.78 -7.85
C SER A 58 7.77 -6.10 -8.22
N SER A 59 6.94 -6.63 -7.31
CA SER A 59 6.56 -8.04 -7.18
C SER A 59 7.67 -8.87 -6.51
N TYR A 60 7.26 -9.69 -5.54
CA TYR A 60 8.16 -10.50 -4.71
C TYR A 60 8.85 -11.63 -5.48
N ALA A 61 8.07 -12.45 -6.21
CA ALA A 61 8.54 -13.69 -6.81
C ALA A 61 9.13 -13.45 -8.22
N ILE A 62 10.21 -12.66 -8.30
CA ILE A 62 10.87 -12.31 -9.57
C ILE A 62 12.38 -12.60 -9.60
N ASP A 63 12.93 -13.17 -8.53
CA ASP A 63 14.31 -13.66 -8.40
C ASP A 63 15.35 -12.69 -8.98
N ASP A 64 16.14 -13.13 -9.98
CA ASP A 64 17.24 -12.37 -10.60
C ASP A 64 16.79 -11.06 -11.27
N LEU A 65 15.49 -10.89 -11.53
CA LEU A 65 14.98 -9.63 -12.05
C LEU A 65 15.18 -8.48 -11.05
N LEU A 66 15.26 -8.77 -9.74
CA LEU A 66 15.62 -7.80 -8.71
C LEU A 66 17.05 -7.25 -8.87
N GLN A 67 17.91 -7.91 -9.62
CA GLN A 67 19.28 -7.44 -9.90
C GLN A 67 19.34 -6.47 -11.09
N GLN A 68 18.23 -6.22 -11.79
CA GLN A 68 18.21 -5.34 -12.96
C GLN A 68 18.05 -3.88 -12.55
N SER A 69 19.04 -3.04 -12.87
CA SER A 69 18.99 -1.59 -12.60
C SER A 69 17.77 -0.93 -13.23
N ALA A 70 17.32 -1.39 -14.41
CA ALA A 70 16.13 -0.87 -15.07
C ALA A 70 14.85 -1.09 -14.24
N LEU A 71 14.72 -2.25 -13.56
CA LEU A 71 13.59 -2.50 -12.67
C LEU A 71 13.67 -1.59 -11.44
N LEU A 72 14.84 -1.51 -10.79
CA LEU A 72 15.02 -0.71 -9.58
C LEU A 72 14.73 0.77 -9.85
N GLN A 73 15.23 1.30 -10.97
CA GLN A 73 14.92 2.66 -11.43
C GLN A 73 13.43 2.86 -11.71
N ALA A 74 12.76 1.88 -12.31
CA ALA A 74 11.32 1.96 -12.54
C ALA A 74 10.51 1.95 -11.23
N VAL A 75 10.96 1.22 -10.21
CA VAL A 75 10.34 1.24 -8.87
C VAL A 75 10.50 2.62 -8.23
N GLU A 76 11.71 3.18 -8.23
CA GLU A 76 11.97 4.52 -7.68
C GLU A 76 11.21 5.62 -8.42
N ALA A 77 11.14 5.55 -9.75
CA ALA A 77 10.44 6.53 -10.58
C ALA A 77 8.90 6.47 -10.45
N ALA A 78 8.36 5.35 -9.97
CA ALA A 78 6.92 5.18 -9.81
C ALA A 78 6.37 5.73 -8.47
N LEU A 79 7.25 6.07 -7.51
CA LEU A 79 6.90 6.66 -6.20
C LEU A 79 6.59 8.16 -6.32
#